data_AF-A0A9P3UKT9-F1
#
_entry.id   AF-A0A9P3UKT9-F1
#
_cell.length_a   1.000
_cell.length_b   1.000
_cell.length_c   1.000
_cell.angle_alpha   90.00
_cell.angle_beta   90.00
_cell.angle_gamma   90.00
#
_symmetry.space_group_name_H-M   'P 1'
#
loop_
_entity.id
_entity.type
_entity.pdbx_description
1 polymer ?
#
loop_
_entity_poly.entity_id
_entity_poly.type
_entity_poly.pdbx_seq_one_letter_code
_entity_poly.pdbx_strand_id
1 'polypeptide(L)'
;MKRRCPGSTYIGTALLSKWKWIINSAGYANVIPSQDDIVYGMIYTLTADDEIKLDGFEGVPHDYHKRVLPVKFFGREDPSATDEGKIIQALVYTDVERLNEGPPRTEYIYRINQAVKDAIQEGIPKEYFEKYFRRFIPAEEIKN
;
A
#
# COMPACT_ATOMS: atom_id res chain seq x y z
N MET A 1 -5.27 1.23 -9.05
CA MET A 1 -5.32 2.70 -9.26
C MET A 1 -6.15 3.13 -10.46
N LYS A 2 -5.78 2.73 -11.69
CA LYS A 2 -6.41 3.23 -12.94
C LYS A 2 -7.95 3.21 -13.00
N ARG A 3 -8.60 2.20 -12.40
CA ARG A 3 -10.07 2.10 -12.35
C ARG A 3 -10.75 3.20 -11.52
N ARG A 4 -10.13 3.62 -10.40
CA ARG A 4 -10.68 4.65 -9.49
C ARG A 4 -10.19 6.04 -9.85
N CYS A 5 -8.92 6.12 -10.26
CA CYS A 5 -8.19 7.35 -10.55
C CYS A 5 -7.61 7.24 -11.97
N PRO A 6 -8.39 7.51 -13.04
CA PRO A 6 -7.95 7.31 -14.42
C PRO A 6 -6.83 8.28 -14.85
N GLY A 7 -6.72 9.45 -14.22
CA GLY A 7 -5.63 10.41 -14.43
C GLY A 7 -4.33 10.03 -13.70
N SER A 8 -4.39 9.06 -12.78
CA SER A 8 -3.20 8.60 -12.06
C SER A 8 -2.12 8.04 -12.98
N THR A 9 -0.86 8.37 -12.68
CA THR A 9 0.32 7.87 -13.39
C THR A 9 1.26 7.19 -12.41
N TYR A 10 1.62 5.94 -12.69
CA TYR A 10 2.61 5.21 -11.90
C TYR A 10 4.02 5.75 -12.14
N ILE A 11 4.71 6.13 -11.07
CA ILE A 11 6.05 6.73 -11.14
C ILE A 11 7.16 5.88 -10.51
N GLY A 12 6.82 4.85 -9.73
CA GLY A 12 7.83 3.98 -9.12
C GLY A 12 7.44 3.37 -7.79
N THR A 13 8.40 2.74 -7.14
CA THR A 13 8.26 2.15 -5.80
C THR A 13 8.87 3.05 -4.73
N ALA A 14 8.41 2.88 -3.50
CA ALA A 14 8.97 3.55 -2.33
C ALA A 14 8.90 2.67 -1.08
N LEU A 15 9.72 3.03 -0.09
CA LEU A 15 9.76 2.46 1.24
C LEU A 15 9.39 3.52 2.27
N LEU A 16 8.39 3.21 3.09
CA LEU A 16 7.99 3.96 4.27
C LEU A 16 8.58 3.26 5.50
N SER A 17 9.53 3.89 6.17
CA SER A 17 10.22 3.32 7.34
C SER A 17 9.51 3.65 8.64
N LYS A 18 9.60 2.75 9.63
CA LYS A 18 8.95 2.87 10.94
C LYS A 18 7.43 2.72 10.90
N TRP A 19 6.94 1.93 9.95
CA TRP A 19 5.53 1.60 9.77
C TRP A 19 5.36 0.13 9.45
N LYS A 20 4.22 -0.43 9.83
CA LYS A 20 3.84 -1.82 9.59
C LYS A 20 2.54 -1.87 8.81
N TRP A 21 2.49 -2.71 7.77
CA TRP A 21 1.26 -3.02 7.06
C TRP A 21 0.44 -4.06 7.83
N ILE A 22 -0.87 -3.80 7.96
CA ILE A 22 -1.82 -4.68 8.61
C ILE A 22 -3.13 -4.77 7.81
N ILE A 23 -3.95 -5.77 8.13
CA ILE A 23 -5.39 -5.69 7.91
C ILE A 23 -6.03 -5.26 9.23
N ASN A 24 -6.80 -4.18 9.22
CA ASN A 24 -7.49 -3.67 10.41
C ASN A 24 -8.71 -4.53 10.77
N SER A 25 -9.35 -4.23 11.91
CA SER A 25 -10.56 -4.93 12.36
C SER A 25 -11.79 -4.77 11.44
N ALA A 26 -11.79 -3.81 10.50
CA ALA A 26 -12.83 -3.69 9.47
C ALA A 26 -12.57 -4.58 8.23
N GLY A 27 -11.40 -5.23 8.18
CA GLY A 27 -10.99 -6.17 7.14
C GLY A 27 -10.33 -5.53 5.92
N TYR A 28 -9.80 -4.30 6.07
CA TYR A 28 -9.10 -3.55 5.01
C TYR A 28 -7.65 -3.22 5.39
N ALA A 29 -6.83 -2.92 4.39
CA ALA A 29 -5.43 -2.59 4.59
C ALA A 29 -5.24 -1.28 5.35
N ASN A 30 -4.32 -1.25 6.30
CA ASN A 30 -3.89 -0.05 6.99
C ASN A 30 -2.37 -0.08 7.22
N VAL A 31 -1.78 1.07 7.51
CA VAL A 31 -0.42 1.16 8.04
C VAL A 31 -0.44 1.79 9.42
N ILE A 32 0.30 1.20 10.35
CA ILE A 32 0.42 1.69 11.73
C ILE A 32 1.89 1.97 12.07
N PRO A 33 2.19 2.93 12.97
CA PRO A 33 3.56 3.16 13.42
C PRO A 33 4.17 1.89 14.05
N SER A 34 5.41 1.56 13.67
CA SER A 34 6.18 0.45 14.23
C SER A 34 7.66 0.65 13.96
N GLN A 35 8.50 0.84 14.98
CA GLN A 35 9.87 1.32 14.81
C GLN A 35 10.77 0.40 13.97
N ASP A 36 10.53 -0.90 14.02
CA ASP A 36 11.39 -1.93 13.42
C ASP A 36 10.85 -2.45 12.08
N ASP A 37 9.69 -1.96 11.65
CA ASP A 37 9.04 -2.38 10.41
C ASP A 37 9.18 -1.35 9.29
N ILE A 38 8.93 -1.85 8.08
CA ILE A 38 8.91 -1.07 6.84
C ILE A 38 7.66 -1.43 6.04
N VAL A 39 7.22 -0.50 5.21
CA VAL A 39 6.15 -0.71 4.22
C VAL A 39 6.68 -0.35 2.84
N TYR A 40 6.70 -1.31 1.93
CA TYR A 40 6.84 -1.01 0.51
C TYR A 40 5.49 -0.59 -0.08
N GLY A 41 5.53 0.38 -0.99
CA GLY A 41 4.37 0.88 -1.69
C GLY A 41 4.67 1.28 -3.13
N MET A 42 3.63 1.31 -3.95
CA MET A 42 3.66 1.86 -5.30
C MET A 42 3.25 3.34 -5.27
N ILE A 43 4.02 4.20 -5.92
CA ILE A 43 3.79 5.63 -5.95
C ILE A 43 3.14 6.04 -7.27
N TYR A 44 2.10 6.85 -7.14
CA TYR A 44 1.36 7.43 -8.26
C TYR A 44 1.26 8.94 -8.10
N THR A 45 1.30 9.67 -9.21
CA THR A 45 0.78 11.04 -9.23
C THR A 45 -0.74 11.01 -9.35
N LEU A 46 -1.41 12.01 -8.77
CA LEU A 46 -2.86 12.17 -8.84
C LEU A 46 -3.18 13.58 -9.36
N THR A 47 -4.25 13.68 -10.14
CA THR A 47 -4.92 14.96 -10.39
C THR A 47 -5.78 15.32 -9.18
N ALA A 48 -6.17 16.59 -9.04
CA ALA A 48 -7.06 17.01 -7.97
C ALA A 48 -8.40 16.25 -7.99
N ASP A 49 -8.98 16.03 -9.18
CA ASP A 49 -10.22 15.25 -9.32
C ASP A 49 -10.07 13.79 -8.91
N ASP A 50 -8.90 13.19 -9.17
CA ASP A 50 -8.61 11.82 -8.77
C ASP A 50 -8.41 11.71 -7.26
N GLU A 51 -7.81 12.71 -6.63
CA GLU A 51 -7.70 12.79 -5.16
C GLU A 51 -9.09 12.91 -4.51
N ILE A 52 -9.96 13.80 -5.01
CA ILE A 52 -11.33 13.96 -4.49
C ILE A 52 -12.13 12.64 -4.58
N LYS A 53 -12.00 11.92 -5.69
CA LYS A 53 -12.64 10.60 -5.84
C LYS A 53 -12.05 9.60 -4.85
N LEU A 54 -10.74 9.62 -4.64
CA LEU A 54 -10.08 8.73 -3.71
C LEU A 54 -10.51 9.02 -2.27
N ASP A 55 -10.61 10.29 -1.86
CA ASP A 55 -11.16 10.71 -0.56
C ASP A 55 -12.54 10.08 -0.30
N GLY A 56 -13.42 10.06 -1.30
CA GLY A 56 -14.73 9.40 -1.20
C GLY A 56 -14.66 7.88 -1.08
N PHE A 57 -13.71 7.22 -1.75
CA PHE A 57 -13.51 5.77 -1.62
C PHE A 57 -12.88 5.35 -0.30
N GLU A 58 -12.02 6.20 0.27
CA GLU A 58 -11.34 5.97 1.55
C GLU A 58 -12.17 6.48 2.74
N GLY A 59 -13.37 7.03 2.49
CA GLY A 59 -14.29 7.49 3.53
C GLY A 59 -13.77 8.67 4.35
N VAL A 60 -12.95 9.54 3.76
CA VAL A 60 -12.35 10.69 4.46
C VAL A 60 -13.43 11.69 4.89
N PRO A 61 -13.38 12.24 6.12
CA PRO A 61 -12.38 12.02 7.17
C PRO A 61 -12.81 10.99 8.24
N HIS A 62 -13.80 10.15 7.96
CA HIS A 62 -14.42 9.25 8.94
C HIS A 62 -13.73 7.89 9.05
N ASP A 63 -13.39 7.26 7.93
CA ASP A 63 -12.76 5.93 7.92
C ASP A 63 -11.23 6.00 7.89
N TYR A 64 -10.69 6.82 6.99
CA TYR A 64 -9.27 7.09 6.88
C TYR A 64 -9.01 8.60 6.94
N HIS A 65 -7.81 8.94 7.42
CA HIS A 65 -7.29 10.30 7.40
C HIS A 65 -6.13 10.42 6.43
N LYS A 66 -6.07 11.57 5.75
CA LYS A 66 -4.94 11.94 4.91
C LYS A 66 -3.73 12.30 5.77
N ARG A 67 -2.58 11.72 5.45
CA ARG A 67 -1.27 12.07 5.99
C ARG A 67 -0.27 12.27 4.88
N VAL A 68 0.59 13.27 5.04
CA VAL A 68 1.76 13.44 4.17
C VAL A 68 2.95 12.90 4.93
N LEU A 69 3.53 11.81 4.43
CA LEU A 69 4.61 11.08 5.08
C LEU A 69 5.88 11.08 4.20
N PRO A 70 7.07 11.22 4.80
CA PRO A 70 8.32 11.05 4.06
C PRO A 70 8.53 9.58 3.70
N VAL A 71 8.79 9.31 2.43
CA VAL A 71 9.13 7.98 1.91
C VAL A 71 10.44 8.02 1.14
N LYS A 72 11.19 6.91 1.19
CA LYS A 72 12.37 6.69 0.36
C LYS A 72 11.91 6.18 -0.99
N PHE A 73 12.00 7.01 -2.02
CA PHE A 73 11.50 6.73 -3.36
C PHE A 73 12.63 6.29 -4.30
N PHE A 74 12.42 5.17 -4.97
CA PHE A 74 13.41 4.52 -5.85
C PHE A 74 13.09 4.74 -7.34
N GLY A 75 11.98 5.39 -7.68
CA GLY A 75 11.56 5.45 -9.08
C GLY A 75 11.22 4.07 -9.62
N ARG A 76 11.54 3.83 -10.90
CA ARG A 76 11.32 2.53 -11.55
C ARG A 76 12.56 1.61 -11.47
N GLU A 77 13.52 1.97 -10.63
CA GLU A 77 14.67 1.12 -10.34
C GLU A 77 14.27 0.05 -9.33
N ASP A 78 15.03 -1.06 -9.33
CA ASP A 78 14.81 -2.15 -8.39
C ASP A 78 15.22 -1.71 -6.96
N PRO A 79 14.28 -1.62 -6.01
CA PRO A 79 14.57 -1.19 -4.65
C PRO A 79 15.44 -2.19 -3.88
N SER A 80 15.64 -3.41 -4.38
CA SER A 80 16.57 -4.39 -3.81
C SER A 80 18.02 -4.20 -4.31
N ALA A 81 18.20 -3.46 -5.40
CA ALA A 81 19.51 -3.27 -6.04
C ALA A 81 20.26 -2.04 -5.52
N THR A 82 19.61 -1.13 -4.80
CA THR A 82 20.23 0.12 -4.31
C THR A 82 19.57 0.69 -3.07
N ASP A 83 20.41 1.28 -2.20
CA ASP A 83 19.98 2.09 -1.07
C ASP A 83 19.93 3.60 -1.38
N GLU A 84 20.12 4.01 -2.64
CA GLU A 84 20.23 5.41 -3.05
C GLU A 84 18.89 6.11 -3.36
N GLY A 85 17.78 5.65 -2.77
CA GLY A 85 16.48 6.29 -2.93
C GLY A 85 16.43 7.72 -2.37
N LYS A 86 15.68 8.61 -3.04
CA LYS A 86 15.47 10.01 -2.61
C LYS A 86 14.29 10.13 -1.65
N ILE A 87 14.39 10.99 -0.65
CA ILE A 87 13.24 11.27 0.23
C ILE A 87 12.24 12.19 -0.47
N ILE A 88 10.98 11.77 -0.57
CA ILE A 88 9.86 12.59 -1.06
C ILE A 88 8.72 12.58 -0.04
N GLN A 89 7.83 13.56 -0.14
CA GLN A 89 6.58 13.60 0.62
C GLN A 89 5.47 12.89 -0.18
N ALA A 90 4.81 11.90 0.41
CA ALA A 90 3.75 11.14 -0.23
C ALA A 90 2.45 11.19 0.59
N LEU A 91 1.32 11.30 -0.12
CA LEU A 91 -0.01 11.18 0.49
C LEU A 91 -0.30 9.71 0.84
N VAL A 92 -0.62 9.45 2.09
CA VAL A 92 -0.96 8.13 2.64
C VAL A 92 -2.26 8.26 3.42
N TYR A 93 -3.19 7.33 3.18
CA TYR A 93 -4.43 7.22 3.94
C TYR A 93 -4.20 6.27 5.12
N THR A 94 -4.49 6.72 6.33
CA THR A 94 -4.36 5.90 7.55
C THR A 94 -5.64 5.89 8.35
N ASP A 95 -6.10 4.72 8.76
CA ASP A 95 -7.15 4.56 9.74
C ASP A 95 -6.53 4.72 11.14
N VAL A 96 -7.03 5.69 11.91
CA VAL A 96 -6.49 6.07 13.22
C VAL A 96 -7.28 5.46 14.38
N GLU A 97 -8.45 4.88 14.11
CA GLU A 97 -9.34 4.30 15.12
C GLU A 97 -9.14 2.80 15.22
N ARG A 98 -9.06 2.10 14.07
CA ARG A 98 -8.95 0.64 14.00
C ARG A 98 -7.50 0.23 13.80
N LEU A 99 -6.73 0.32 14.88
CA LEU A 99 -5.30 0.00 14.89
C LEU A 99 -5.00 -1.50 15.14
N ASN A 100 -5.99 -2.27 15.56
CA ASN A 100 -5.85 -3.70 15.83
C ASN A 100 -6.01 -4.54 14.56
N GLU A 101 -5.25 -5.63 14.50
CA GLU A 101 -5.29 -6.59 13.40
C GLU A 101 -6.64 -7.34 13.36
N GLY A 102 -7.15 -7.63 12.16
CA GLY A 102 -8.36 -8.41 11.93
C GLY A 102 -8.29 -9.28 10.67
N PRO A 103 -9.27 -10.19 10.46
CA PRO A 103 -9.32 -10.98 9.22
C PRO A 103 -9.69 -10.10 8.04
N PRO A 104 -9.13 -10.34 6.83
CA PRO A 104 -9.57 -9.60 5.66
C PRO A 104 -10.96 -10.01 5.23
N ARG A 105 -11.62 -9.11 4.50
CA ARG A 105 -12.84 -9.48 3.78
C ARG A 105 -12.52 -10.39 2.59
N THR A 106 -13.33 -11.41 2.36
CA THR A 106 -13.11 -12.40 1.30
C THR A 106 -13.00 -11.76 -0.08
N GLU A 107 -13.84 -10.78 -0.39
CA GLU A 107 -13.81 -10.05 -1.66
C GLU A 107 -12.57 -9.15 -1.81
N TYR A 108 -11.94 -8.79 -0.70
CA TYR A 108 -10.74 -7.95 -0.68
C TYR A 108 -9.47 -8.76 -0.95
N ILE A 109 -9.43 -10.02 -0.52
CA ILE A 109 -8.29 -10.94 -0.73
C ILE A 109 -7.88 -10.99 -2.20
N TYR A 110 -8.83 -11.21 -3.11
CA TYR A 110 -8.58 -11.26 -4.55
C TYR A 110 -7.87 -9.99 -5.05
N ARG A 111 -8.40 -8.82 -4.65
CA ARG A 111 -7.85 -7.52 -5.07
C ARG A 111 -6.43 -7.30 -4.59
N ILE A 112 -6.13 -7.71 -3.35
CA ILE A 112 -4.78 -7.59 -2.80
C ILE A 112 -3.84 -8.58 -3.48
N ASN A 113 -4.27 -9.80 -3.79
CA ASN A 113 -3.45 -10.73 -4.56
C ASN A 113 -3.07 -10.20 -5.95
N GLN A 114 -3.97 -9.50 -6.66
CA GLN A 114 -3.60 -8.84 -7.91
C GLN A 114 -2.60 -7.69 -7.68
N ALA A 115 -2.80 -6.87 -6.65
CA ALA A 115 -1.86 -5.79 -6.31
C ALA A 115 -0.47 -6.33 -5.92
N VAL A 116 -0.39 -7.47 -5.24
CA VAL A 116 0.87 -8.16 -4.92
C VAL A 116 1.59 -8.62 -6.20
N LYS A 117 0.85 -9.18 -7.18
CA LYS A 117 1.43 -9.57 -8.48
C LYS A 117 2.03 -8.37 -9.19
N ASP A 118 1.27 -7.27 -9.30
CA ASP A 118 1.73 -6.03 -9.92
C ASP A 118 2.99 -5.49 -9.19
N ALA A 119 2.95 -5.42 -7.87
CA ALA A 119 4.04 -4.88 -7.06
C ALA A 119 5.35 -5.68 -7.17
N ILE A 120 5.26 -7.02 -7.23
CA ILE A 120 6.44 -7.87 -7.46
C ILE A 120 7.00 -7.63 -8.86
N GLN A 121 6.14 -7.49 -9.86
CA GLN A 121 6.55 -7.21 -11.25
C GLN A 121 7.27 -5.86 -11.38
N GLU A 122 6.90 -4.91 -10.51
CA GLU A 122 7.49 -3.58 -10.40
C GLU A 122 8.70 -3.52 -9.44
N GLY A 123 9.18 -4.66 -8.94
CA GLY A 123 10.44 -4.80 -8.20
C GLY A 123 10.32 -4.83 -6.67
N ILE A 124 9.12 -4.79 -6.08
CA ILE A 124 8.99 -4.96 -4.63
C ILE A 124 9.35 -6.41 -4.26
N PRO A 125 10.28 -6.65 -3.29
CA PRO A 125 10.73 -7.99 -2.96
C PRO A 125 9.59 -8.93 -2.57
N LYS A 126 9.61 -10.16 -3.09
CA LYS A 126 8.56 -11.15 -2.80
C LYS A 126 8.51 -11.47 -1.30
N GLU A 127 9.66 -11.51 -0.65
CA GLU A 127 9.86 -11.82 0.78
C GLU A 127 9.09 -10.84 1.68
N TYR A 128 8.92 -9.58 1.24
CA TYR A 128 8.09 -8.61 1.95
C TYR A 128 6.64 -9.07 2.04
N PHE A 129 6.08 -9.57 0.94
CA PHE A 129 4.71 -10.07 0.91
C PHE A 129 4.55 -11.38 1.68
N GLU A 130 5.54 -12.27 1.60
CA GLU A 130 5.56 -13.49 2.42
C GLU A 130 5.55 -13.17 3.92
N LYS A 131 6.36 -12.19 4.36
CA LYS A 131 6.44 -11.77 5.76
C LYS A 131 5.17 -11.08 6.27
N TYR A 132 4.65 -10.08 5.54
CA TYR A 132 3.60 -9.21 6.07
C TYR A 132 2.20 -9.52 5.56
N PHE A 133 2.05 -10.03 4.33
CA PHE A 133 0.75 -10.18 3.68
C PHE A 133 0.18 -11.57 3.85
N ARG A 134 0.98 -12.65 3.67
CA ARG A 134 0.45 -14.02 3.56
C ARG A 134 -0.27 -14.54 4.80
N ARG A 135 0.06 -14.02 5.99
CA ARG A 135 -0.69 -14.32 7.21
C ARG A 135 -2.14 -13.83 7.19
N PHE A 136 -2.44 -12.80 6.38
CA PHE A 136 -3.80 -12.28 6.20
C PHE A 136 -4.39 -12.67 4.85
N ILE A 137 -3.59 -12.61 3.78
CA ILE A 137 -4.01 -12.75 2.39
C ILE A 137 -3.42 -14.07 1.84
N PRO A 138 -4.13 -15.19 2.00
CA PRO A 138 -3.73 -16.45 1.38
C PRO A 138 -3.49 -16.27 -0.11
N ALA A 139 -2.44 -16.90 -0.63
CA ALA A 139 -2.23 -16.97 -2.06
C ALA A 139 -3.41 -17.71 -2.73
N GLU A 140 -3.79 -17.27 -3.93
CA GLU A 140 -4.76 -18.02 -4.72
C GLU A 140 -4.19 -19.42 -5.00
N GLU A 141 -4.92 -20.46 -4.62
CA GLU A 141 -4.61 -21.80 -5.11
C GLU A 141 -4.80 -21.78 -6.63
N ILE A 142 -3.75 -22.14 -7.36
CA ILE A 142 -3.87 -22.43 -8.78
C ILE A 142 -4.74 -23.68 -8.87
N LYS A 143 -6.03 -23.49 -9.19
CA LYS A 143 -6.87 -24.60 -9.61
C LYS A 143 -6.33 -25.07 -10.96
N ASN A 144 -5.57 -26.16 -10.93
CA ASN A 144 -5.16 -26.91 -12.12
C ASN A 144 -6.39 -27.45 -12.86
#